data_AF-A0AAC8QFM4-F1
#
_entry.id   AF-A0AAC8QFM4-F1
#
_cell.length_a   1.000
_cell.length_b   1.000
_cell.length_c   1.000
_cell.angle_alpha   90.00
_cell.angle_beta   90.00
_cell.angle_gamma   90.00
#
_symmetry.space_group_name_H-M   'P 1'
#
loop_
_entity.id
_entity.type
_entity.pdbx_description
1 polymer ?
#
loop_
_entity_poly.entity_id
_entity_poly.type
_entity_poly.pdbx_seq_one_letter_code
_entity_poly.pdbx_strand_id
1 'polypeptide(L)'
;MDKHRFAPIRFALVGLAAALSLPLTARAFTQSGVSFGGLGNSIPMGHEWLTRRAAIELLLGTDPKVPKDPKDPRLTWKGDSKLSKGLAKNLDISDAGSKAEVKRIKSQKNGENRYASTYEFVFDAILGERWVDITGMNVAAAMSGSHNCFDAVAQEPAELQYDHFMRRYDDVGGKGGVDAAKEAQQRFIDYFVAAATAPTTSMLSWDGGGSTTLYTVDRNYFLLGRAAHLLQDSFSLEHVVRTPDDNYSKVRQVKSYLCADGAEQHSHAKPNDYTNGDVIWNMTASWKPGWSTYLPSAMRVNALVAMEASKDLWAAFIRTMGTPASGRADKAKKEAQTLVDNWMHFDESEMSSWYDNVDNQGPTWIRGANDSSLQGQTQSACMLALNVPQKTPAERNEWLEGEQAICLYNIEATPGYDDLWDASTNMPYNWQWKLGNFASDWLPVPSGWKPSPHPADSGVRVQILAAAKTTKGIYVKSLAANQYVKLGNNAPLELIVVGNWKDPNQGAYLRATNAPTLFLSYTAGSSGQVKLWNGTTDSQYVIEDAPSGKAIQNTHWKQYMWYADDGTVHVTKDGDKSKPSAQWSIPGLP
;
A
#
# COMPACT_ATOMS: atom_id res chain seq x y z
N MET A 1 63.28 -34.08 -22.20
CA MET A 1 64.19 -33.24 -21.42
C MET A 1 63.30 -32.19 -20.75
N ASP A 2 62.68 -32.48 -19.61
CA ASP A 2 63.21 -32.31 -18.24
C ASP A 2 63.85 -30.93 -18.02
N LYS A 3 63.64 -30.12 -16.98
CA LYS A 3 62.90 -30.08 -15.68
C LYS A 3 63.12 -28.61 -15.20
N HIS A 4 62.25 -27.91 -14.48
CA HIS A 4 61.85 -28.01 -13.07
C HIS A 4 60.69 -27.00 -12.89
N ARG A 5 59.46 -27.33 -12.45
CA ARG A 5 58.97 -27.81 -11.14
C ARG A 5 59.29 -26.87 -9.97
N PHE A 6 58.25 -26.19 -9.45
CA PHE A 6 57.85 -26.30 -8.05
C PHE A 6 56.31 -26.27 -7.95
N ALA A 7 55.79 -27.17 -7.12
CA ALA A 7 54.39 -27.44 -6.86
C ALA A 7 54.08 -27.10 -5.37
N PRO A 8 52.87 -27.33 -4.85
CA PRO A 8 52.11 -26.37 -4.05
C PRO A 8 52.24 -26.60 -2.53
N ILE A 9 51.94 -25.57 -1.74
CA ILE A 9 51.74 -25.72 -0.29
C ILE A 9 50.23 -25.66 0.01
N ARG A 10 49.73 -26.78 0.54
CA ARG A 10 48.45 -26.90 1.24
C ARG A 10 48.64 -26.49 2.71
N PHE A 11 47.80 -25.59 3.20
CA PHE A 11 47.33 -25.51 4.60
C PHE A 11 45.89 -25.01 4.51
N ALA A 12 44.90 -25.87 4.69
CA ALA A 12 44.27 -26.29 5.95
C ALA A 12 42.96 -25.52 6.17
N LEU A 13 41.85 -26.25 5.98
CA LEU A 13 40.55 -25.93 6.58
C LEU A 13 40.71 -25.81 8.12
N VAL A 14 39.95 -24.88 8.71
CA VAL A 14 39.25 -24.90 10.02
C VAL A 14 39.28 -23.50 10.66
N GLY A 15 38.10 -22.98 11.04
CA GLY A 15 37.93 -21.78 11.86
C GLY A 15 37.04 -20.73 11.19
N LEU A 16 35.74 -20.97 11.00
CA LEU A 16 34.66 -20.80 11.99
C LEU A 16 34.41 -19.32 12.38
N ALA A 17 33.22 -18.84 11.98
CA ALA A 17 32.41 -17.85 12.68
C ALA A 17 33.00 -16.46 12.98
N ALA A 18 32.76 -15.51 12.07
CA ALA A 18 32.48 -14.11 12.43
C ALA A 18 31.72 -13.40 11.30
N ALA A 19 30.67 -14.03 10.75
CA ALA A 19 29.57 -13.23 10.24
C ALA A 19 28.85 -12.71 11.48
N LEU A 20 29.17 -11.47 11.86
CA LEU A 20 28.41 -10.73 12.86
C LEU A 20 26.96 -10.68 12.36
N SER A 21 26.18 -11.66 12.83
CA SER A 21 24.74 -11.64 12.87
C SER A 21 24.35 -10.51 13.82
N LEU A 22 24.36 -9.29 13.30
CA LEU A 22 23.60 -8.23 13.92
C LEU A 22 22.14 -8.66 13.81
N PRO A 23 21.41 -8.80 14.94
CA PRO A 23 19.98 -9.03 14.88
C PRO A 23 19.37 -7.77 14.27
N LEU A 24 19.10 -7.82 12.97
CA LEU A 24 18.22 -6.84 12.32
C LEU A 24 16.89 -6.93 13.06
N THR A 25 16.66 -5.97 13.96
CA THR A 25 15.40 -5.81 14.67
C THR A 25 14.39 -5.25 13.68
N ALA A 26 14.03 -6.00 12.63
CA ALA A 26 12.77 -5.77 11.93
C ALA A 26 11.69 -6.01 12.99
N ARG A 27 11.22 -4.94 13.64
CA ARG A 27 10.03 -5.03 14.49
C ARG A 27 8.90 -5.42 13.55
N ALA A 28 8.05 -6.34 14.02
CA ALA A 28 7.01 -7.02 13.25
C ALA A 28 6.26 -6.05 12.33
N PHE A 29 5.81 -6.53 11.16
CA PHE A 29 4.82 -5.97 10.20
C PHE A 29 5.31 -6.10 8.74
N THR A 30 4.46 -6.70 7.91
CA THR A 30 4.76 -7.56 6.74
C THR A 30 5.62 -8.80 6.99
N GLN A 31 4.92 -9.93 7.03
CA GLN A 31 5.48 -11.25 7.28
C GLN A 31 5.78 -11.86 5.90
N SER A 32 6.91 -11.46 5.32
CA SER A 32 7.12 -11.49 3.86
C SER A 32 7.51 -12.86 3.27
N GLY A 33 7.23 -13.98 3.95
CA GLY A 33 7.51 -15.33 3.42
C GLY A 33 8.97 -15.52 2.96
N VAL A 34 9.92 -14.72 3.48
CA VAL A 34 11.27 -14.64 2.92
C VAL A 34 12.01 -15.94 3.22
N SER A 35 12.48 -16.60 2.17
CA SER A 35 13.43 -17.71 2.29
C SER A 35 14.85 -17.15 2.27
N PHE A 36 15.49 -17.11 3.44
CA PHE A 36 16.93 -16.92 3.52
C PHE A 36 17.63 -18.26 3.23
N GLY A 37 18.38 -18.31 2.11
CA GLY A 37 19.34 -19.38 1.85
C GLY A 37 18.77 -20.79 1.63
N GLY A 38 17.53 -20.91 1.14
CA GLY A 38 16.91 -22.23 0.88
C GLY A 38 16.45 -22.97 2.14
N LEU A 39 16.45 -22.31 3.31
CA LEU A 39 15.91 -22.83 4.57
C LEU A 39 14.52 -22.23 4.83
N GLY A 40 13.49 -22.86 4.27
CA GLY A 40 12.08 -22.60 4.62
C GLY A 40 11.61 -21.13 4.52
N ASN A 41 10.38 -20.89 4.99
CA ASN A 41 9.85 -19.53 5.20
C ASN A 41 10.29 -19.08 6.58
N SER A 42 11.43 -18.39 6.67
CA SER A 42 12.02 -17.98 7.96
C SER A 42 11.16 -16.96 8.73
N ILE A 43 10.24 -16.29 8.02
CA ILE A 43 9.20 -15.42 8.54
C ILE A 43 7.90 -15.89 7.86
N PRO A 44 6.86 -16.35 8.60
CA PRO A 44 5.60 -16.83 8.00
C PRO A 44 4.83 -15.66 7.36
N MET A 45 3.66 -15.89 6.71
CA MET A 45 2.85 -14.82 6.08
C MET A 45 1.83 -14.20 7.03
N GLY A 46 1.59 -12.89 6.97
CA GLY A 46 0.70 -12.18 7.89
C GLY A 46 -0.58 -11.78 7.18
N HIS A 47 -0.82 -10.47 7.13
CA HIS A 47 -1.90 -9.83 6.37
C HIS A 47 -1.99 -10.31 4.92
N GLU A 48 -0.86 -10.62 4.28
CA GLU A 48 -0.83 -11.13 2.91
C GLU A 48 -1.62 -12.43 2.79
N TRP A 49 -1.52 -13.30 3.80
CA TRP A 49 -2.28 -14.55 3.84
C TRP A 49 -3.76 -14.30 4.06
N LEU A 50 -4.14 -13.40 4.97
CA LEU A 50 -5.53 -13.05 5.26
C LEU A 50 -6.22 -12.49 4.01
N THR A 51 -5.60 -11.48 3.39
CA THR A 51 -6.07 -10.82 2.17
C THR A 51 -6.25 -11.83 1.04
N ARG A 52 -5.23 -12.67 0.81
CA ARG A 52 -5.23 -13.70 -0.23
C ARG A 52 -6.29 -14.78 0.04
N ARG A 53 -6.29 -15.37 1.23
CA ARG A 53 -7.16 -16.50 1.56
C ARG A 53 -8.64 -16.11 1.52
N ALA A 54 -8.98 -14.94 2.06
CA ALA A 54 -10.34 -14.44 2.04
C ALA A 54 -10.89 -14.31 0.60
N ALA A 55 -10.11 -13.69 -0.29
CA ALA A 55 -10.48 -13.55 -1.70
C ALA A 55 -10.67 -14.91 -2.38
N ILE A 56 -9.73 -15.84 -2.17
CA ILE A 56 -9.76 -17.16 -2.81
C ILE A 56 -10.94 -18.00 -2.32
N GLU A 57 -11.19 -18.06 -1.01
CA GLU A 57 -12.35 -18.78 -0.48
C GLU A 57 -13.66 -18.18 -0.99
N LEU A 58 -13.78 -16.85 -1.07
CA LEU A 58 -14.97 -16.20 -1.63
C LEU A 58 -15.18 -16.53 -3.12
N LEU A 59 -14.12 -16.40 -3.93
CA LEU A 59 -14.21 -16.51 -5.38
C LEU A 59 -14.34 -17.96 -5.88
N LEU A 60 -13.75 -18.92 -5.17
CA LEU A 60 -13.64 -20.31 -5.59
C LEU A 60 -14.36 -21.31 -4.67
N GLY A 61 -14.70 -20.93 -3.44
CA GLY A 61 -15.20 -21.85 -2.42
C GLY A 61 -14.16 -22.86 -1.92
N THR A 62 -12.93 -22.79 -2.41
CA THR A 62 -11.80 -23.67 -2.06
C THR A 62 -10.48 -22.97 -2.37
N ASP A 63 -9.38 -23.53 -1.88
CA ASP A 63 -8.04 -23.06 -2.15
C ASP A 63 -7.26 -24.07 -2.98
N PRO A 64 -6.78 -23.71 -4.18
CA PRO A 64 -6.06 -24.63 -5.04
C PRO A 64 -4.62 -24.94 -4.56
N LYS A 65 -4.07 -24.15 -3.62
CA LYS A 65 -2.68 -24.28 -3.15
C LYS A 65 -2.57 -24.85 -1.74
N VAL A 66 -3.54 -24.52 -0.89
CA VAL A 66 -3.61 -25.03 0.49
C VAL A 66 -4.57 -26.22 0.53
N PRO A 67 -4.14 -27.41 0.98
CA PRO A 67 -5.02 -28.58 1.03
C PRO A 67 -6.18 -28.37 2.01
N LYS A 68 -7.26 -29.14 1.82
CA LYS A 68 -8.40 -29.13 2.74
C LYS A 68 -7.92 -29.47 4.15
N ASP A 69 -8.30 -28.63 5.10
CA ASP A 69 -7.97 -28.83 6.51
C ASP A 69 -9.15 -29.50 7.25
N PRO A 70 -9.06 -30.80 7.59
CA PRO A 70 -10.12 -31.48 8.34
C PRO A 70 -10.22 -31.00 9.80
N LYS A 71 -9.23 -30.24 10.29
CA LYS A 71 -9.18 -29.70 11.65
C LYS A 71 -9.45 -28.19 11.69
N ASP A 72 -9.95 -27.62 10.60
CA ASP A 72 -10.31 -26.21 10.54
C ASP A 72 -11.31 -25.87 11.67
N PRO A 73 -10.93 -25.01 12.64
CA PRO A 73 -11.79 -24.68 13.79
C PRO A 73 -13.15 -24.12 13.38
N ARG A 74 -13.24 -23.47 12.22
CA ARG A 74 -14.46 -22.83 11.74
C ARG A 74 -15.56 -23.84 11.38
N LEU A 75 -15.21 -25.10 11.12
CA LEU A 75 -16.17 -26.15 10.80
C LEU A 75 -17.17 -26.39 11.93
N THR A 76 -16.80 -26.09 13.18
CA THR A 76 -17.67 -26.25 14.36
C THR A 76 -18.34 -24.94 14.80
N TRP A 77 -17.98 -23.80 14.20
CA TRP A 77 -18.57 -22.50 14.58
C TRP A 77 -20.03 -22.37 14.16
N LYS A 78 -20.40 -23.07 13.08
CA LYS A 78 -21.76 -23.05 12.56
C LYS A 78 -22.71 -23.78 13.53
N GLY A 79 -23.70 -23.04 14.05
CA GLY A 79 -24.70 -23.57 14.99
C GLY A 79 -24.40 -23.29 16.46
N ASP A 80 -23.22 -22.76 16.78
CA ASP A 80 -22.90 -22.21 18.10
C ASP A 80 -23.17 -20.71 18.11
N SER A 81 -24.01 -20.22 19.03
CA SER A 81 -24.45 -18.81 19.04
C SER A 81 -23.34 -17.81 19.42
N LYS A 82 -22.26 -18.26 20.06
CA LYS A 82 -21.09 -17.43 20.36
C LYS A 82 -20.08 -17.49 19.22
N LEU A 83 -19.72 -18.69 18.77
CA LEU A 83 -18.68 -18.86 17.75
C LEU A 83 -19.13 -18.41 16.36
N SER A 84 -20.42 -18.56 16.04
CA SER A 84 -20.97 -18.09 14.75
C SER A 84 -20.85 -16.59 14.54
N LYS A 85 -20.63 -15.79 15.60
CA LYS A 85 -20.35 -14.35 15.49
C LYS A 85 -19.04 -14.04 14.75
N GLY A 86 -18.12 -15.00 14.73
CA GLY A 86 -16.84 -14.87 14.03
C GLY A 86 -16.88 -15.33 12.57
N LEU A 87 -18.02 -15.78 12.05
CA LEU A 87 -18.19 -16.15 10.64
C LEU A 87 -18.59 -14.94 9.80
N ALA A 88 -18.21 -14.95 8.51
CA ALA A 88 -18.61 -13.92 7.57
C ALA A 88 -20.15 -13.74 7.51
N LYS A 89 -20.60 -12.50 7.41
CA LYS A 89 -21.99 -12.10 7.62
C LYS A 89 -22.75 -11.85 6.31
N ASN A 90 -22.07 -11.38 5.26
CA ASN A 90 -22.68 -11.10 3.97
C ASN A 90 -21.74 -11.36 2.78
N LEU A 91 -21.76 -12.61 2.31
CA LEU A 91 -20.99 -13.08 1.16
C LEU A 91 -21.75 -13.00 -0.17
N ASP A 92 -22.94 -12.39 -0.22
CA ASP A 92 -23.72 -12.35 -1.45
C ASP A 92 -23.03 -11.48 -2.52
N ILE A 93 -22.70 -12.12 -3.65
CA ILE A 93 -22.14 -11.52 -4.86
C ILE A 93 -22.89 -12.04 -6.10
N SER A 94 -24.17 -12.40 -5.91
CA SER A 94 -25.00 -13.06 -6.92
C SER A 94 -25.72 -12.12 -7.88
N ASP A 95 -25.74 -10.81 -7.60
CA ASP A 95 -26.31 -9.81 -8.51
C ASP A 95 -25.50 -9.69 -9.81
N ALA A 96 -26.10 -9.10 -10.84
CA ALA A 96 -25.52 -9.06 -12.18
C ALA A 96 -24.22 -8.23 -12.24
N GLY A 97 -24.13 -7.14 -11.48
CA GLY A 97 -22.95 -6.27 -11.42
C GLY A 97 -21.78 -7.00 -10.74
N SER A 98 -22.05 -7.60 -9.59
CA SER A 98 -21.06 -8.42 -8.87
C SER A 98 -20.55 -9.59 -9.72
N LYS A 99 -21.43 -10.29 -10.43
CA LYS A 99 -21.03 -11.37 -11.35
C LYS A 99 -20.12 -10.89 -12.48
N ALA A 100 -20.38 -9.69 -13.02
CA ALA A 100 -19.53 -9.10 -14.05
C ALA A 100 -18.14 -8.76 -13.48
N GLU A 101 -18.08 -8.22 -12.27
CA GLU A 101 -16.80 -7.93 -11.61
C GLU A 101 -16.03 -9.20 -11.25
N VAL A 102 -16.70 -10.24 -10.72
CA VAL A 102 -16.08 -11.55 -10.49
C VAL A 102 -15.51 -12.14 -11.78
N LYS A 103 -16.22 -11.99 -12.91
CA LYS A 103 -15.71 -12.42 -14.22
C LYS A 103 -14.47 -11.62 -14.62
N ARG A 104 -14.44 -10.30 -14.39
CA ARG A 104 -13.26 -9.44 -14.62
C ARG A 104 -12.08 -9.93 -13.79
N ILE A 105 -12.27 -10.14 -12.49
CA ILE A 105 -11.23 -10.65 -11.59
C ILE A 105 -10.66 -11.97 -12.12
N LYS A 106 -11.56 -12.91 -12.44
CA LYS A 106 -11.17 -14.26 -12.89
C LYS A 106 -10.49 -14.31 -14.25
N SER A 107 -10.63 -13.26 -15.06
CA SER A 107 -10.04 -13.16 -16.40
C SER A 107 -8.53 -12.86 -16.38
N GLN A 108 -8.00 -12.32 -15.29
CA GLN A 108 -6.59 -11.98 -15.14
C GLN A 108 -5.94 -12.92 -14.12
N LYS A 109 -5.36 -14.01 -14.64
CA LYS A 109 -4.64 -14.99 -13.82
C LYS A 109 -3.25 -14.46 -13.48
N ASN A 110 -2.82 -14.69 -12.24
CA ASN A 110 -1.46 -14.41 -11.79
C ASN A 110 -0.76 -15.74 -11.43
N GLY A 111 0.46 -15.92 -11.97
CA GLY A 111 1.29 -17.10 -11.78
C GLY A 111 2.40 -16.94 -10.75
N GLU A 112 2.43 -15.83 -10.00
CA GLU A 112 3.38 -15.61 -8.92
C GLU A 112 3.23 -16.68 -7.83
N ASN A 113 4.35 -17.10 -7.25
CA ASN A 113 4.38 -18.19 -6.25
C ASN A 113 4.61 -17.69 -4.82
N ARG A 114 4.96 -16.41 -4.63
CA ARG A 114 5.30 -15.84 -3.33
C ARG A 114 4.07 -15.79 -2.44
N TYR A 115 2.96 -15.27 -2.96
CA TYR A 115 1.66 -15.20 -2.28
C TYR A 115 0.61 -16.13 -2.89
N ALA A 116 0.93 -16.74 -4.04
CA ALA A 116 0.05 -17.64 -4.77
C ALA A 116 -1.40 -17.11 -4.89
N SER A 117 -1.50 -15.84 -5.28
CA SER A 117 -2.72 -15.04 -5.38
C SER A 117 -3.75 -15.56 -6.38
N THR A 118 -3.34 -16.38 -7.36
CA THR A 118 -4.16 -16.94 -8.46
C THR A 118 -4.71 -15.90 -9.45
N TYR A 119 -5.01 -14.69 -9.00
CA TYR A 119 -5.59 -13.59 -9.78
C TYR A 119 -4.82 -12.30 -9.53
N GLU A 120 -4.64 -11.49 -10.58
CA GLU A 120 -3.88 -10.24 -10.51
C GLU A 120 -4.45 -9.28 -9.46
N PHE A 121 -5.76 -9.08 -9.45
CA PHE A 121 -6.42 -8.19 -8.48
C PHE A 121 -6.23 -8.61 -7.01
N VAL A 122 -6.03 -9.90 -6.75
CA VAL A 122 -5.71 -10.39 -5.41
C VAL A 122 -4.27 -10.07 -5.05
N PHE A 123 -3.34 -10.21 -6.01
CA PHE A 123 -1.95 -9.79 -5.85
C PHE A 123 -1.85 -8.28 -5.61
N ASP A 124 -2.56 -7.47 -6.40
CA ASP A 124 -2.59 -6.01 -6.27
C ASP A 124 -3.07 -5.56 -4.90
N ALA A 125 -4.12 -6.20 -4.36
CA ALA A 125 -4.61 -5.93 -3.01
C ALA A 125 -3.60 -6.32 -1.91
N ILE A 126 -2.82 -7.39 -2.11
CA ILE A 126 -1.73 -7.73 -1.18
C ILE A 126 -0.64 -6.65 -1.22
N LEU A 127 -0.28 -6.15 -2.41
CA LEU A 127 0.71 -5.07 -2.50
C LEU A 127 0.24 -3.78 -1.84
N GLY A 128 -1.05 -3.47 -1.93
CA GLY A 128 -1.64 -2.32 -1.28
C GLY A 128 -1.77 -2.43 0.24
N GLU A 129 -2.01 -3.64 0.74
CA GLU A 129 -1.96 -3.93 2.17
C GLU A 129 -0.54 -3.73 2.71
N ARG A 130 0.44 -4.35 2.06
CA ARG A 130 1.86 -4.20 2.40
C ARG A 130 2.32 -2.76 2.33
N TRP A 131 1.77 -1.95 1.43
CA TRP A 131 2.12 -0.54 1.35
C TRP A 131 1.87 0.22 2.67
N VAL A 132 0.81 -0.12 3.42
CA VAL A 132 0.53 0.56 4.70
C VAL A 132 1.64 0.24 5.70
N ASP A 133 2.05 -1.02 5.82
CA ASP A 133 3.11 -1.43 6.74
C ASP A 133 4.49 -0.89 6.36
N ILE A 134 4.88 -0.94 5.08
CA ILE A 134 6.28 -0.73 4.67
C ILE A 134 6.50 0.36 3.63
N THR A 135 5.44 1.00 3.14
CA THR A 135 5.46 2.15 2.21
C THR A 135 6.41 1.98 1.02
N GLY A 136 6.49 0.75 0.50
CA GLY A 136 7.35 0.40 -0.63
C GLY A 136 8.86 0.49 -0.35
N MET A 137 9.29 0.53 0.92
CA MET A 137 10.70 0.66 1.30
C MET A 137 11.44 -0.68 1.35
N ASN A 138 12.76 -0.65 1.09
CA ASN A 138 13.65 -1.74 1.50
C ASN A 138 13.87 -1.59 3.01
N VAL A 139 13.12 -2.32 3.81
CA VAL A 139 13.12 -2.25 5.28
C VAL A 139 14.52 -2.48 5.84
N ALA A 140 15.24 -3.50 5.36
CA ALA A 140 16.58 -3.80 5.86
C ALA A 140 17.56 -2.64 5.64
N ALA A 141 17.51 -2.03 4.45
CA ALA A 141 18.30 -0.85 4.11
C ALA A 141 17.85 0.39 4.89
N ALA A 142 16.54 0.65 4.94
CA ALA A 142 15.95 1.81 5.56
C ALA A 142 16.14 1.83 7.09
N MET A 143 16.26 0.67 7.73
CA MET A 143 16.54 0.57 9.17
C MET A 143 18.03 0.64 9.52
N SER A 144 18.91 0.23 8.61
CA SER A 144 20.37 0.16 8.85
C SER A 144 21.15 1.39 8.35
N GLY A 145 20.47 2.33 7.69
CA GLY A 145 21.03 3.60 7.27
C GLY A 145 21.34 4.54 8.45
N SER A 146 21.85 5.73 8.14
CA SER A 146 22.08 6.78 9.15
C SER A 146 20.79 7.31 9.78
N HIS A 147 19.67 7.14 9.07
CA HIS A 147 18.31 7.47 9.51
C HIS A 147 17.42 6.25 9.32
N ASN A 148 16.55 5.97 10.28
CA ASN A 148 15.61 4.85 10.20
C ASN A 148 14.33 5.29 9.49
N CYS A 149 14.37 5.38 8.17
CA CYS A 149 13.23 5.89 7.39
C CYS A 149 12.04 4.95 7.34
N PHE A 150 12.24 3.66 7.64
CA PHE A 150 11.12 2.74 7.79
C PHE A 150 10.28 3.13 9.01
N ASP A 151 10.90 3.19 10.19
CA ASP A 151 10.18 3.54 11.42
C ASP A 151 9.63 4.98 11.34
N ALA A 152 10.41 5.92 10.80
CA ALA A 152 10.05 7.33 10.76
C ALA A 152 8.98 7.69 9.73
N VAL A 153 8.67 6.84 8.75
CA VAL A 153 7.68 7.16 7.70
C VAL A 153 6.52 6.18 7.64
N ALA A 154 6.72 4.91 8.02
CA ALA A 154 5.72 3.87 7.83
C ALA A 154 5.13 3.32 9.14
N GLN A 155 5.73 3.58 10.30
CA GLN A 155 5.37 2.85 11.54
C GLN A 155 5.11 3.75 12.75
N GLU A 156 6.10 4.55 13.15
CA GLU A 156 6.07 5.29 14.42
C GLU A 156 5.42 6.68 14.40
N PRO A 157 5.22 7.39 13.27
CA PRO A 157 4.58 8.70 13.29
C PRO A 157 3.19 8.68 13.94
N ALA A 158 2.89 9.67 14.77
CA ALA A 158 1.63 9.74 15.50
C ALA A 158 0.41 9.77 14.56
N GLU A 159 0.51 10.47 13.43
CA GLU A 159 -0.56 10.60 12.45
C GLU A 159 -0.90 9.30 11.72
N LEU A 160 0.00 8.31 11.75
CA LEU A 160 -0.18 6.99 11.14
C LEU A 160 -0.72 5.95 12.11
N GLN A 161 -0.77 6.23 13.41
CA GLN A 161 -1.24 5.24 14.39
C GLN A 161 -2.67 4.78 14.09
N TYR A 162 -3.55 5.70 13.68
CA TYR A 162 -4.90 5.34 13.29
C TYR A 162 -4.98 4.52 11.99
N ASP A 163 -3.94 4.56 11.14
CA ASP A 163 -3.82 3.71 9.94
C ASP A 163 -3.41 2.27 10.31
N HIS A 164 -2.92 2.06 11.53
CA HIS A 164 -2.62 0.75 12.13
C HIS A 164 -3.64 0.34 13.20
N PHE A 165 -4.82 0.97 13.24
CA PHE A 165 -5.81 0.76 14.32
C PHE A 165 -5.20 0.93 15.72
N MET A 166 -4.25 1.86 15.87
CA MET A 166 -3.52 2.14 17.09
C MET A 166 -3.83 3.53 17.60
N ARG A 167 -3.73 3.73 18.92
CA ARG A 167 -3.90 5.06 19.51
C ARG A 167 -2.59 5.84 19.52
N ARG A 168 -2.69 7.15 19.46
CA ARG A 168 -1.55 8.05 19.61
C ARG A 168 -1.07 8.11 21.06
N TYR A 169 0.14 8.61 21.25
CA TYR A 169 0.71 8.81 22.59
C TYR A 169 -0.11 9.79 23.45
N ASP A 170 -0.85 10.71 22.82
CA ASP A 170 -1.69 11.72 23.44
C ASP A 170 -3.18 11.34 23.50
N ASP A 171 -3.54 10.11 23.10
CA ASP A 171 -4.88 9.54 23.29
C ASP A 171 -5.00 8.89 24.68
N VAL A 172 -5.30 9.73 25.68
CA VAL A 172 -5.21 9.34 27.09
C VAL A 172 -6.49 8.68 27.64
N GLY A 173 -6.31 7.64 28.45
CA GLY A 173 -7.38 7.00 29.22
C GLY A 173 -8.42 6.27 28.37
N GLY A 174 -9.58 6.01 28.97
CA GLY A 174 -10.69 5.36 28.27
C GLY A 174 -11.23 6.16 27.09
N LYS A 175 -11.28 7.50 27.22
CA LYS A 175 -11.69 8.43 26.15
C LYS A 175 -10.74 8.37 24.96
N GLY A 176 -9.43 8.28 25.19
CA GLY A 176 -8.45 8.10 24.12
C GLY A 176 -8.68 6.81 23.32
N GLY A 177 -9.08 5.72 23.98
CA GLY A 177 -9.50 4.49 23.30
C GLY A 177 -10.71 4.70 22.38
N VAL A 178 -11.72 5.44 22.84
CA VAL A 178 -12.92 5.78 22.04
C VAL A 178 -12.56 6.63 20.84
N ASP A 179 -11.72 7.64 21.02
CA ASP A 179 -11.30 8.54 19.93
C ASP A 179 -10.49 7.78 18.88
N ALA A 180 -9.50 6.99 19.30
CA ALA A 180 -8.72 6.18 18.38
C ALA A 180 -9.59 5.18 17.58
N ALA A 181 -10.57 4.54 18.23
CA ALA A 181 -11.49 3.63 17.55
C ALA A 181 -12.36 4.37 16.51
N LYS A 182 -12.86 5.57 16.81
CA LYS A 182 -13.65 6.39 15.87
C LYS A 182 -12.81 6.85 14.68
N GLU A 183 -11.61 7.35 14.94
CA GLU A 183 -10.69 7.81 13.89
C GLU A 183 -10.28 6.66 12.96
N ALA A 184 -9.95 5.48 13.52
CA ALA A 184 -9.62 4.30 12.73
C ALA A 184 -10.83 3.78 11.92
N GLN A 185 -12.04 3.78 12.49
CA GLN A 185 -13.27 3.44 11.74
C GLN A 185 -13.51 4.41 10.57
N GLN A 186 -13.33 5.71 10.80
CA GLN A 186 -13.51 6.73 9.77
C GLN A 186 -12.46 6.58 8.66
N ARG A 187 -11.20 6.36 9.01
CA ARG A 187 -10.12 6.09 8.03
C ARG A 187 -10.39 4.84 7.21
N PHE A 188 -10.89 3.78 7.81
CA PHE A 188 -11.29 2.58 7.08
C PHE A 188 -12.39 2.89 6.05
N ILE A 189 -13.42 3.65 6.45
CA ILE A 189 -14.48 4.08 5.53
C ILE A 189 -13.89 4.89 4.38
N ASP A 190 -13.01 5.85 4.68
CA ASP A 190 -12.39 6.70 3.69
C ASP A 190 -11.49 5.91 2.72
N TYR A 191 -10.70 4.95 3.21
CA TYR A 191 -9.92 4.05 2.36
C TYR A 191 -10.80 3.17 1.47
N PHE A 192 -11.87 2.58 2.02
CA PHE A 192 -12.79 1.76 1.22
C PHE A 192 -13.47 2.60 0.12
N VAL A 193 -13.93 3.81 0.45
CA VAL A 193 -14.58 4.72 -0.49
C VAL A 193 -13.59 5.21 -1.54
N ALA A 194 -12.38 5.62 -1.14
CA ALA A 194 -11.33 6.03 -2.06
C ALA A 194 -10.99 4.90 -3.04
N ALA A 195 -10.81 3.67 -2.54
CA ALA A 195 -10.55 2.50 -3.35
C ALA A 195 -11.67 2.23 -4.36
N ALA A 196 -12.93 2.34 -3.97
CA ALA A 196 -14.06 2.07 -4.84
C ALA A 196 -14.28 3.17 -5.90
N THR A 197 -14.10 4.43 -5.51
CA THR A 197 -14.41 5.60 -6.35
C THR A 197 -13.25 6.10 -7.19
N ALA A 198 -12.02 5.63 -6.93
CA ALA A 198 -10.88 5.95 -7.77
C ALA A 198 -11.17 5.59 -9.25
N PRO A 199 -10.77 6.44 -10.21
CA PRO A 199 -10.83 6.10 -11.63
C PRO A 199 -10.18 4.75 -11.90
N THR A 200 -10.87 3.89 -12.65
CA THR A 200 -10.34 2.58 -13.05
C THR A 200 -9.17 2.77 -14.01
N THR A 201 -7.98 2.43 -13.53
CA THR A 201 -6.70 2.67 -14.19
C THR A 201 -5.65 1.74 -13.58
N SER A 202 -4.49 1.64 -14.22
CA SER A 202 -3.32 1.01 -13.61
C SER A 202 -2.35 2.06 -13.08
N MET A 203 -1.57 1.70 -12.05
CA MET A 203 -0.52 2.56 -11.49
C MET A 203 0.77 1.77 -11.25
N LEU A 204 1.88 2.48 -11.09
CA LEU A 204 3.13 1.89 -10.60
C LEU A 204 3.21 2.08 -9.08
N SER A 205 3.60 1.02 -8.37
CA SER A 205 3.85 1.07 -6.93
C SER A 205 5.04 0.20 -6.58
N TRP A 206 5.82 0.65 -5.59
CA TRP A 206 6.85 -0.18 -4.97
C TRP A 206 6.23 -1.19 -3.99
N ASP A 207 6.59 -2.46 -4.12
CA ASP A 207 6.49 -3.46 -3.04
C ASP A 207 7.81 -3.45 -2.27
N GLY A 208 7.73 -3.25 -0.95
CA GLY A 208 8.89 -3.23 -0.07
C GLY A 208 9.24 -4.61 0.53
N GLY A 209 10.15 -4.60 1.49
CA GLY A 209 10.56 -5.77 2.28
C GLY A 209 12.07 -5.81 2.45
N GLY A 210 12.69 -7.00 2.41
CA GLY A 210 14.16 -7.10 2.36
C GLY A 210 14.81 -6.50 1.09
N SER A 211 13.98 -6.22 0.08
CA SER A 211 14.31 -5.53 -1.16
C SER A 211 13.06 -4.80 -1.66
N THR A 212 13.23 -3.83 -2.55
CA THR A 212 12.10 -3.22 -3.26
C THR A 212 11.91 -3.82 -4.65
N THR A 213 10.66 -3.89 -5.11
CA THR A 213 10.34 -4.26 -6.50
C THR A 213 9.19 -3.41 -6.99
N LEU A 214 9.32 -2.87 -8.21
CA LEU A 214 8.28 -2.04 -8.80
C LEU A 214 7.27 -2.90 -9.56
N TYR A 215 5.98 -2.70 -9.31
CA TYR A 215 4.89 -3.42 -9.95
C TYR A 215 3.92 -2.48 -10.65
N THR A 216 3.31 -2.96 -11.73
CA THR A 216 2.08 -2.37 -12.29
C THR A 216 0.89 -3.05 -11.63
N VAL A 217 -0.01 -2.28 -11.04
CA VAL A 217 -1.16 -2.80 -10.28
C VAL A 217 -2.47 -2.17 -10.76
N ASP A 218 -3.59 -2.86 -10.63
CA ASP A 218 -4.92 -2.24 -10.67
C ASP A 218 -5.07 -1.32 -9.45
N ARG A 219 -5.34 -0.04 -9.72
CA ARG A 219 -5.38 0.99 -8.68
C ARG A 219 -6.48 0.76 -7.66
N ASN A 220 -7.67 0.33 -8.10
CA ASN A 220 -8.81 0.14 -7.19
C ASN A 220 -8.51 -0.98 -6.19
N TYR A 221 -7.92 -2.09 -6.66
CA TYR A 221 -7.58 -3.22 -5.79
C TYR A 221 -6.36 -2.98 -4.93
N PHE A 222 -5.35 -2.26 -5.42
CA PHE A 222 -4.26 -1.79 -4.56
C PHE A 222 -4.81 -0.93 -3.42
N LEU A 223 -5.66 0.06 -3.70
CA LEU A 223 -6.24 0.89 -2.65
C LEU A 223 -7.17 0.11 -1.70
N LEU A 224 -7.86 -0.94 -2.19
CA LEU A 224 -8.60 -1.87 -1.33
C LEU A 224 -7.67 -2.55 -0.33
N GLY A 225 -6.45 -2.91 -0.75
CA GLY A 225 -5.42 -3.47 0.11
C GLY A 225 -5.17 -2.64 1.37
N ARG A 226 -5.16 -1.30 1.22
CA ARG A 226 -5.02 -0.39 2.36
C ARG A 226 -6.18 -0.46 3.35
N ALA A 227 -7.41 -0.56 2.84
CA ALA A 227 -8.58 -0.78 3.70
C ALA A 227 -8.56 -2.18 4.35
N ALA A 228 -8.05 -3.19 3.63
CA ALA A 228 -7.90 -4.55 4.15
C ALA A 228 -6.91 -4.63 5.31
N HIS A 229 -5.77 -3.95 5.18
CA HIS A 229 -4.77 -3.80 6.24
C HIS A 229 -5.42 -3.29 7.53
N LEU A 230 -6.03 -2.09 7.50
CA LEU A 230 -6.64 -1.47 8.67
C LEU A 230 -7.77 -2.32 9.29
N LEU A 231 -8.57 -3.01 8.45
CA LEU A 231 -9.56 -3.97 8.95
C LEU A 231 -8.88 -5.12 9.71
N GLN A 232 -7.79 -5.66 9.19
CA GLN A 232 -7.08 -6.80 9.78
C GLN A 232 -6.33 -6.41 11.06
N ASP A 233 -5.71 -5.23 11.09
CA ASP A 233 -5.10 -4.63 12.29
C ASP A 233 -6.10 -4.48 13.43
N SER A 234 -7.36 -4.16 13.09
CA SER A 234 -8.43 -4.13 14.09
C SER A 234 -8.68 -5.48 14.78
N PHE A 235 -8.11 -6.61 14.33
CA PHE A 235 -8.17 -7.93 14.97
C PHE A 235 -6.85 -8.37 15.62
N SER A 236 -5.77 -7.61 15.46
CA SER A 236 -4.52 -7.91 16.14
C SER A 236 -4.68 -7.67 17.64
N LEU A 237 -4.30 -8.65 18.45
CA LEU A 237 -4.30 -8.50 19.91
C LEU A 237 -3.12 -7.65 20.42
N GLU A 238 -2.21 -7.24 19.53
CA GLU A 238 -1.20 -6.21 19.81
C GLU A 238 -1.73 -4.80 19.54
N HIS A 239 -2.78 -4.69 18.72
CA HIS A 239 -3.37 -3.41 18.34
C HIS A 239 -4.60 -3.08 19.14
N VAL A 240 -5.37 -4.10 19.52
CA VAL A 240 -6.63 -3.94 20.22
C VAL A 240 -6.78 -4.95 21.34
N VAL A 241 -7.76 -4.68 22.19
CA VAL A 241 -8.29 -5.65 23.14
C VAL A 241 -9.57 -6.25 22.56
N ARG A 242 -9.54 -7.57 22.33
CA ARG A 242 -10.69 -8.39 21.96
C ARG A 242 -10.68 -9.66 22.81
N THR A 243 -11.84 -10.25 23.04
CA THR A 243 -11.96 -11.41 23.95
C THR A 243 -12.59 -12.63 23.27
N PRO A 244 -12.28 -13.86 23.73
CA PRO A 244 -12.94 -15.07 23.24
C PRO A 244 -14.47 -15.11 23.46
N ASP A 245 -15.01 -14.33 24.42
CA ASP A 245 -16.42 -14.42 24.84
C ASP A 245 -17.44 -14.13 23.73
N ASP A 246 -17.05 -13.31 22.76
CA ASP A 246 -17.82 -13.00 21.55
C ASP A 246 -17.12 -13.46 20.28
N ASN A 247 -16.22 -14.45 20.41
CA ASN A 247 -15.35 -14.94 19.36
C ASN A 247 -14.56 -13.80 18.68
N TYR A 248 -14.01 -12.88 19.48
CA TYR A 248 -13.22 -11.74 19.03
C TYR A 248 -13.95 -10.80 18.05
N SER A 249 -15.28 -10.72 18.11
CA SER A 249 -16.07 -9.92 17.16
C SER A 249 -16.18 -8.43 17.54
N LYS A 250 -15.94 -8.08 18.82
CA LYS A 250 -16.06 -6.71 19.34
C LYS A 250 -14.70 -6.14 19.77
N VAL A 251 -14.45 -4.87 19.45
CA VAL A 251 -13.31 -4.11 20.00
C VAL A 251 -13.68 -3.59 21.39
N ARG A 252 -12.82 -3.84 22.38
CA ARG A 252 -13.01 -3.41 23.78
C ARG A 252 -12.16 -2.21 24.14
N GLN A 253 -10.93 -2.17 23.63
CA GLN A 253 -9.96 -1.10 23.81
C GLN A 253 -8.98 -1.10 22.63
N VAL A 254 -8.28 0.01 22.42
CA VAL A 254 -7.25 0.19 21.38
C VAL A 254 -5.90 0.32 22.07
N LYS A 255 -4.82 -0.29 21.59
CA LYS A 255 -3.50 -0.23 22.24
C LYS A 255 -2.69 0.95 21.72
N SER A 256 -1.64 1.32 22.45
CA SER A 256 -0.74 2.43 22.09
C SER A 256 0.62 1.93 21.67
N TYR A 257 1.19 2.57 20.65
CA TYR A 257 2.56 2.25 20.19
C TYR A 257 3.58 2.97 21.06
N LEU A 258 3.29 4.22 21.45
CA LEU A 258 4.15 5.04 22.31
C LEU A 258 3.48 5.31 23.67
N CYS A 259 3.48 4.30 24.54
CA CYS A 259 3.23 4.37 26.00
C CYS A 259 2.17 5.40 26.45
N ALA A 260 1.00 5.41 25.81
CA ALA A 260 -0.05 6.37 26.16
C ALA A 260 -0.65 6.04 27.53
N ASP A 261 -0.84 7.05 28.37
CA ASP A 261 -1.40 6.88 29.71
C ASP A 261 -2.81 6.27 29.64
N GLY A 262 -3.08 5.25 30.47
CA GLY A 262 -4.36 4.55 30.51
C GLY A 262 -4.62 3.59 29.34
N ALA A 263 -3.57 3.21 28.61
CA ALA A 263 -3.60 2.26 27.50
C ALA A 263 -2.79 0.99 27.80
N GLU A 264 -3.10 -0.12 27.14
CA GLU A 264 -2.12 -1.19 26.97
C GLU A 264 -1.07 -0.81 25.91
N GLN A 265 0.18 -1.20 26.15
CA GLN A 265 1.29 -1.04 25.23
C GLN A 265 1.36 -2.19 24.22
N HIS A 266 1.53 -1.84 22.94
CA HIS A 266 1.90 -2.76 21.87
C HIS A 266 3.24 -3.43 22.14
N SER A 267 3.36 -4.74 21.96
CA SER A 267 4.66 -5.39 22.13
C SER A 267 5.55 -5.09 20.92
N HIS A 268 6.74 -4.53 21.13
CA HIS A 268 7.73 -4.33 20.05
C HIS A 268 8.46 -5.66 19.76
N ALA A 269 7.70 -6.75 19.74
CA ALA A 269 8.18 -8.12 19.65
C ALA A 269 8.79 -8.39 18.27
N LYS A 270 9.63 -9.44 18.21
CA LYS A 270 10.28 -9.85 16.97
C LYS A 270 9.28 -10.62 16.08
N PRO A 271 9.45 -10.63 14.75
CA PRO A 271 8.50 -11.24 13.80
C PRO A 271 8.38 -12.77 13.93
N ASN A 272 9.26 -13.40 14.71
CA ASN A 272 9.26 -14.83 15.00
C ASN A 272 8.84 -15.15 16.44
N ASP A 273 8.33 -14.16 17.18
CA ASP A 273 7.67 -14.41 18.46
C ASP A 273 6.27 -14.97 18.18
N TYR A 274 6.07 -16.26 18.45
CA TYR A 274 4.76 -16.90 18.31
C TYR A 274 3.92 -16.78 19.58
N THR A 275 4.44 -16.15 20.63
CA THR A 275 3.76 -15.93 21.91
C THR A 275 3.19 -14.53 22.01
N ASN A 276 3.90 -13.52 21.50
CA ASN A 276 3.48 -12.12 21.42
C ASN A 276 3.74 -11.58 20.01
N GLY A 277 3.24 -10.39 19.69
CA GLY A 277 3.39 -9.80 18.36
C GLY A 277 2.28 -10.22 17.38
N ASP A 278 2.30 -9.61 16.21
CA ASP A 278 1.29 -9.67 15.14
C ASP A 278 1.38 -10.93 14.28
N VAL A 279 1.93 -11.98 14.88
CA VAL A 279 2.01 -13.31 14.28
C VAL A 279 0.62 -13.94 14.35
N ILE A 280 0.04 -14.18 13.17
CA ILE A 280 -1.29 -14.79 13.05
C ILE A 280 -1.29 -16.32 13.27
N TRP A 281 -0.11 -16.91 13.44
CA TRP A 281 0.12 -18.36 13.53
C TRP A 281 0.38 -18.82 14.96
N ASN A 282 0.00 -20.07 15.24
CA ASN A 282 0.45 -20.79 16.42
C ASN A 282 1.86 -21.33 16.20
N MET A 283 2.63 -21.50 17.29
CA MET A 283 4.02 -21.98 17.26
C MET A 283 4.21 -23.30 16.48
N THR A 284 3.19 -24.16 16.42
CA THR A 284 3.22 -25.44 15.70
C THR A 284 3.34 -25.31 14.17
N ALA A 285 3.13 -24.11 13.60
CA ALA A 285 3.25 -23.84 12.17
C ALA A 285 4.70 -23.66 11.67
N SER A 286 5.66 -23.43 12.57
CA SER A 286 6.87 -22.62 12.30
C SER A 286 8.08 -23.27 11.60
N TRP A 287 8.02 -24.52 11.10
CA TRP A 287 9.25 -25.20 10.63
C TRP A 287 9.13 -26.04 9.35
N LYS A 288 7.99 -26.01 8.67
CA LYS A 288 7.80 -26.80 7.45
C LYS A 288 7.68 -25.89 6.22
N PRO A 289 8.48 -26.11 5.16
CA PRO A 289 8.41 -25.30 3.95
C PRO A 289 7.15 -25.62 3.12
N GLY A 290 6.63 -24.59 2.45
CA GLY A 290 5.62 -24.74 1.40
C GLY A 290 4.17 -24.48 1.84
N TRP A 291 3.27 -24.42 0.85
CA TRP A 291 1.87 -24.02 1.02
C TRP A 291 1.01 -25.00 1.85
N SER A 292 1.47 -26.22 2.05
CA SER A 292 0.75 -27.25 2.81
C SER A 292 0.71 -26.99 4.32
N THR A 293 1.45 -26.01 4.82
CA THR A 293 1.59 -25.70 6.25
C THR A 293 0.75 -24.51 6.69
N TYR A 294 0.29 -23.69 5.73
CA TYR A 294 -0.58 -22.55 5.93
C TYR A 294 -2.05 -22.97 6.07
N LEU A 295 -2.33 -23.82 7.06
CA LEU A 295 -3.66 -24.38 7.34
C LEU A 295 -4.41 -23.52 8.37
N PRO A 296 -5.75 -23.38 8.26
CA PRO A 296 -6.57 -22.71 9.28
C PRO A 296 -6.37 -23.23 10.70
N SER A 297 -6.18 -24.55 10.90
CA SER A 297 -5.89 -25.15 12.21
C SER A 297 -4.55 -24.74 12.83
N ALA A 298 -3.65 -24.14 12.05
CA ALA A 298 -2.39 -23.61 12.52
C ALA A 298 -2.48 -22.12 12.90
N MET A 299 -3.63 -21.47 12.72
CA MET A 299 -3.83 -20.05 13.01
C MET A 299 -4.38 -19.80 14.41
N ARG A 300 -4.11 -18.59 14.92
CA ARG A 300 -4.81 -18.06 16.09
C ARG A 300 -6.28 -17.79 15.76
N VAL A 301 -7.17 -17.95 16.74
CA VAL A 301 -8.62 -17.81 16.52
C VAL A 301 -9.00 -16.40 16.04
N ASN A 302 -8.43 -15.35 16.63
CA ASN A 302 -8.67 -13.97 16.20
C ASN A 302 -8.29 -13.73 14.74
N ALA A 303 -7.22 -14.37 14.24
CA ALA A 303 -6.82 -14.28 12.84
C ALA A 303 -7.78 -15.02 11.89
N LEU A 304 -8.38 -16.13 12.33
CA LEU A 304 -9.45 -16.79 11.57
C LEU A 304 -10.68 -15.89 11.45
N VAL A 305 -11.03 -15.17 12.51
CA VAL A 305 -12.12 -14.17 12.50
C VAL A 305 -11.77 -13.00 11.59
N ALA A 306 -10.53 -12.49 11.62
CA ALA A 306 -10.05 -11.45 10.71
C ALA A 306 -10.15 -11.88 9.23
N MET A 307 -9.89 -13.15 8.94
CA MET A 307 -10.04 -13.69 7.59
C MET A 307 -11.51 -13.79 7.16
N GLU A 308 -12.43 -14.17 8.05
CA GLU A 308 -13.87 -14.12 7.78
C GLU A 308 -14.37 -12.68 7.55
N ALA A 309 -13.92 -11.72 8.37
CA ALA A 309 -14.20 -10.30 8.17
C ALA A 309 -13.66 -9.80 6.82
N SER A 310 -12.45 -10.25 6.44
CA SER A 310 -11.86 -9.94 5.13
C SER A 310 -12.68 -10.51 3.97
N LYS A 311 -13.42 -11.62 4.13
CA LYS A 311 -14.34 -12.09 3.08
C LYS A 311 -15.51 -11.16 2.88
N ASP A 312 -16.08 -10.64 3.97
CA ASP A 312 -17.13 -9.63 3.89
C ASP A 312 -16.60 -8.37 3.21
N LEU A 313 -15.37 -7.93 3.51
CA LEU A 313 -14.71 -6.83 2.82
C LEU A 313 -14.63 -7.07 1.30
N TRP A 314 -14.14 -8.23 0.87
CA TRP A 314 -14.06 -8.59 -0.54
C TRP A 314 -15.45 -8.62 -1.20
N ALA A 315 -16.44 -9.22 -0.55
CA ALA A 315 -17.80 -9.30 -1.09
C ALA A 315 -18.43 -7.90 -1.21
N ALA A 316 -18.28 -7.06 -0.20
CA ALA A 316 -18.70 -5.66 -0.18
C ALA A 316 -18.04 -4.85 -1.30
N PHE A 317 -16.73 -5.01 -1.50
CA PHE A 317 -16.01 -4.30 -2.55
C PHE A 317 -16.45 -4.76 -3.95
N ILE A 318 -16.63 -6.07 -4.16
CA ILE A 318 -17.13 -6.62 -5.43
C ILE A 318 -18.53 -6.09 -5.75
N ARG A 319 -19.45 -6.06 -4.77
CA ARG A 319 -20.79 -5.45 -4.94
C ARG A 319 -20.70 -3.96 -5.29
N THR A 320 -19.76 -3.25 -4.68
CA THR A 320 -19.53 -1.83 -4.94
C THR A 320 -18.96 -1.59 -6.33
N MET A 321 -17.95 -2.35 -6.76
CA MET A 321 -17.37 -2.25 -8.09
C MET A 321 -18.34 -2.67 -9.20
N GLY A 322 -19.25 -3.60 -8.90
CA GLY A 322 -20.39 -3.97 -9.75
C GLY A 322 -21.45 -2.87 -9.91
N THR A 323 -21.39 -1.79 -9.11
CA THR A 323 -22.29 -0.64 -9.20
C THR A 323 -21.76 0.40 -10.20
N PRO A 324 -22.63 1.01 -11.05
CA PRO A 324 -22.24 2.10 -11.95
C PRO A 324 -21.56 3.26 -11.22
N ALA A 325 -20.61 3.92 -11.89
CA ALA A 325 -19.77 4.97 -11.29
C ALA A 325 -20.59 6.09 -10.61
N SER A 326 -21.74 6.48 -11.18
CA SER A 326 -22.61 7.54 -10.63
C SER A 326 -23.23 7.22 -9.27
N GLY A 327 -23.40 5.93 -8.91
CA GLY A 327 -23.93 5.50 -7.61
C GLY A 327 -22.89 4.85 -6.71
N ARG A 328 -21.62 4.78 -7.15
CA ARG A 328 -20.61 3.96 -6.49
C ARG A 328 -20.19 4.53 -5.13
N ALA A 329 -20.08 5.86 -5.00
CA ALA A 329 -19.71 6.50 -3.74
C ALA A 329 -20.71 6.19 -2.61
N ASP A 330 -22.00 6.31 -2.88
CA ASP A 330 -23.06 6.03 -1.89
C ASP A 330 -23.10 4.55 -1.52
N LYS A 331 -22.93 3.67 -2.51
CA LYS A 331 -22.83 2.22 -2.26
C LYS A 331 -21.61 1.90 -1.40
N ALA A 332 -20.46 2.50 -1.73
CA ALA A 332 -19.21 2.29 -1.00
C ALA A 332 -19.33 2.70 0.47
N LYS A 333 -19.88 3.88 0.75
CA LYS A 333 -20.12 4.36 2.12
C LYS A 333 -21.00 3.42 2.93
N LYS A 334 -22.10 2.94 2.33
CA LYS A 334 -23.04 2.00 3.00
C LYS A 334 -22.40 0.66 3.29
N GLU A 335 -21.66 0.11 2.33
CA GLU A 335 -20.94 -1.16 2.48
C GLU A 335 -19.82 -1.03 3.53
N ALA A 336 -19.03 0.05 3.49
CA ALA A 336 -17.99 0.32 4.48
C ALA A 336 -18.57 0.50 5.90
N GLN A 337 -19.65 1.27 6.06
CA GLN A 337 -20.33 1.39 7.35
C GLN A 337 -20.84 0.05 7.86
N THR A 338 -21.40 -0.77 6.97
CA THR A 338 -21.85 -2.13 7.33
C THR A 338 -20.69 -3.00 7.83
N LEU A 339 -19.49 -2.86 7.25
CA LEU A 339 -18.29 -3.56 7.72
C LEU A 339 -17.85 -3.04 9.09
N VAL A 340 -17.86 -1.72 9.30
CA VAL A 340 -17.57 -1.10 10.61
C VAL A 340 -18.51 -1.62 11.69
N ASP A 341 -19.82 -1.53 11.46
CA ASP A 341 -20.87 -1.97 12.39
C ASP A 341 -20.75 -3.46 12.72
N ASN A 342 -20.23 -4.25 11.78
CA ASN A 342 -20.09 -5.68 11.95
C ASN A 342 -18.79 -6.10 12.64
N TRP A 343 -17.67 -5.48 12.28
CA TRP A 343 -16.35 -6.05 12.56
C TRP A 343 -15.47 -5.13 13.39
N MET A 344 -15.69 -3.82 13.32
CA MET A 344 -14.90 -2.81 14.03
C MET A 344 -15.70 -2.12 15.14
N HIS A 345 -16.94 -2.57 15.38
CA HIS A 345 -17.82 -2.00 16.39
C HIS A 345 -17.26 -2.13 17.81
N PHE A 346 -17.61 -1.15 18.63
CA PHE A 346 -17.30 -1.09 20.05
C PHE A 346 -18.46 -0.45 20.81
N ASP A 347 -18.46 -0.62 22.14
CA ASP A 347 -19.39 0.09 23.03
C ASP A 347 -18.62 1.21 23.73
N GLU A 348 -19.05 2.46 23.54
CA GLU A 348 -18.32 3.62 24.06
C GLU A 348 -18.22 3.62 25.58
N SER A 349 -19.27 3.15 26.28
CA SER A 349 -19.30 3.10 27.73
C SER A 349 -18.37 2.03 28.26
N GLU A 350 -18.45 0.81 27.72
CA GLU A 350 -17.57 -0.29 28.09
C GLU A 350 -16.12 0.05 27.82
N MET A 351 -15.82 0.63 26.65
CA MET A 351 -14.48 1.05 26.30
C MET A 351 -13.99 2.11 27.30
N SER A 352 -14.77 3.17 27.53
CA SER A 352 -14.37 4.25 28.43
C SER A 352 -14.07 3.77 29.86
N SER A 353 -14.80 2.77 30.36
CA SER A 353 -14.61 2.21 31.70
C SER A 353 -13.82 0.89 31.74
N TRP A 354 -13.21 0.46 30.62
CA TRP A 354 -12.64 -0.89 30.50
C TRP A 354 -11.59 -1.18 31.59
N TYR A 355 -10.71 -0.21 31.85
CA TYR A 355 -9.66 -0.31 32.85
C TYR A 355 -10.09 0.15 34.26
N ASP A 356 -11.35 0.54 34.46
CA ASP A 356 -11.88 0.73 35.83
C ASP A 356 -11.98 -0.62 36.56
N ASN A 357 -12.09 -1.70 35.80
CA ASN A 357 -11.91 -3.05 36.33
C ASN A 357 -10.42 -3.37 36.45
N VAL A 358 -9.96 -3.56 37.69
CA VAL A 358 -8.57 -3.91 38.00
C VAL A 358 -8.12 -5.19 37.30
N ASP A 359 -9.00 -6.17 37.07
CA ASP A 359 -8.63 -7.42 36.39
C ASP A 359 -8.25 -7.22 34.92
N ASN A 360 -8.61 -6.08 34.33
CA ASN A 360 -8.24 -5.69 32.98
C ASN A 360 -6.90 -4.93 32.93
N GLN A 361 -6.30 -4.57 34.08
CA GLN A 361 -5.07 -3.79 34.18
C GLN A 361 -3.81 -4.69 34.11
N GLY A 362 -3.60 -5.33 32.96
CA GLY A 362 -2.47 -6.23 32.73
C GLY A 362 -1.08 -5.57 32.87
N PRO A 363 0.02 -6.35 32.79
CA PRO A 363 1.38 -5.84 32.96
C PRO A 363 1.81 -4.81 31.90
N THR A 364 1.17 -4.81 30.73
CA THR A 364 1.42 -3.87 29.63
C THR A 364 0.60 -2.59 29.75
N TRP A 365 -0.36 -2.52 30.69
CA TRP A 365 -1.18 -1.32 30.90
C TRP A 365 -0.36 -0.20 31.53
N ILE A 366 -0.49 1.00 30.98
CA ILE A 366 0.23 2.19 31.41
C ILE A 366 -0.62 2.93 32.43
N ARG A 367 -0.12 3.00 33.66
CA ARG A 367 -0.77 3.76 34.73
C ARG A 367 -0.79 5.24 34.39
N GLY A 368 -1.96 5.86 34.54
CA GLY A 368 -2.04 7.31 34.51
C GLY A 368 -1.23 7.94 35.63
N ALA A 369 -0.74 9.16 35.44
CA ALA A 369 0.13 9.86 36.40
C ALA A 369 -0.39 9.91 37.85
N ASN A 370 -1.71 9.89 38.06
CA ASN A 370 -2.35 9.94 39.38
C ASN A 370 -2.93 8.59 39.83
N ASP A 371 -2.64 7.50 39.11
CA ASP A 371 -3.18 6.18 39.43
C ASP A 371 -2.34 5.50 40.53
N SER A 372 -3.01 5.13 41.63
CA SER A 372 -2.39 4.42 42.76
C SER A 372 -2.41 2.90 42.61
N SER A 373 -2.94 2.36 41.50
CA SER A 373 -2.95 0.93 41.23
C SER A 373 -1.53 0.36 41.27
N LEU A 374 -1.39 -0.81 41.90
CA LEU A 374 -0.14 -1.57 41.88
C LEU A 374 0.01 -2.41 40.60
N GLN A 375 -1.04 -2.49 39.77
CA GLN A 375 -1.02 -3.19 38.49
C GLN A 375 -0.52 -2.29 37.35
N GLY A 376 -0.16 -2.89 36.22
CA GLY A 376 0.48 -2.19 35.11
C GLY A 376 1.89 -1.64 35.40
N GLN A 377 2.32 -0.69 34.58
CA GLN A 377 3.63 -0.05 34.62
C GLN A 377 3.53 1.47 34.50
N THR A 378 4.56 2.21 34.92
CA THR A 378 4.61 3.66 34.69
C THR A 378 4.99 3.96 33.24
N GLN A 379 4.61 5.13 32.72
CA GLN A 379 5.02 5.59 31.40
C GLN A 379 6.54 5.55 31.22
N SER A 380 7.31 5.98 32.23
CA SER A 380 8.78 5.94 32.19
C SER A 380 9.33 4.51 32.10
N ALA A 381 8.73 3.55 32.81
CA ALA A 381 9.13 2.14 32.73
C ALA A 381 8.82 1.55 31.35
N CYS A 382 7.67 1.91 30.76
CA CYS A 382 7.32 1.53 29.40
C CYS A 382 8.33 2.10 28.37
N MET A 383 8.61 3.40 28.41
CA MET A 383 9.57 4.04 27.49
C MET A 383 10.98 3.42 27.60
N LEU A 384 11.40 3.06 28.82
CA LEU A 384 12.64 2.32 29.05
C LEU A 384 12.61 0.94 28.39
N ALA A 385 11.51 0.21 28.51
CA ALA A 385 11.33 -1.11 27.88
C ALA A 385 11.33 -1.04 26.34
N LEU A 386 10.89 0.09 25.75
CA LEU A 386 10.95 0.33 24.30
C LEU A 386 12.36 0.68 23.78
N ASN A 387 13.36 0.74 24.67
CA ASN A 387 14.72 1.22 24.39
C ASN A 387 14.76 2.69 23.93
N VAL A 388 13.89 3.51 24.50
CA VAL A 388 13.88 4.97 24.34
C VAL A 388 14.19 5.62 25.69
N PRO A 389 15.33 5.30 26.35
CA PRO A 389 15.62 5.81 27.68
C PRO A 389 15.78 7.33 27.59
N GLN A 390 15.23 8.04 28.59
CA GLN A 390 15.38 9.50 28.77
C GLN A 390 14.53 10.40 27.87
N LYS A 391 13.51 9.86 27.17
CA LYS A 391 12.50 10.67 26.50
C LYS A 391 11.11 10.36 27.05
N THR A 392 10.31 11.41 27.25
CA THR A 392 8.85 11.32 27.30
C THR A 392 8.30 10.91 25.93
N PRO A 393 7.06 10.40 25.84
CA PRO A 393 6.42 10.12 24.56
C PRO A 393 6.41 11.34 23.62
N ALA A 394 6.17 12.54 24.17
CA ALA A 394 6.21 13.78 23.40
C ALA A 394 7.61 14.08 22.82
N GLU A 395 8.68 13.94 23.61
CA GLU A 395 10.07 14.14 23.15
C GLU A 395 10.55 13.05 22.18
N ARG A 396 9.93 11.85 22.22
CA ARG A 396 10.13 10.81 21.20
C ARG A 396 9.41 11.17 19.92
N ASN A 397 8.16 11.63 20.01
CA ASN A 397 7.40 12.07 18.85
C ASN A 397 8.08 13.25 18.13
N GLU A 398 8.55 14.27 18.85
CA GLU A 398 9.29 15.40 18.25
C GLU A 398 10.57 14.94 17.52
N TRP A 399 11.29 13.96 18.09
CA TRP A 399 12.44 13.36 17.42
C TRP A 399 12.03 12.59 16.14
N LEU A 400 10.92 11.87 16.19
CA LEU A 400 10.37 11.15 15.02
C LEU A 400 9.95 12.11 13.91
N GLU A 401 9.31 13.22 14.23
CA GLU A 401 8.96 14.26 13.26
C GLU A 401 10.22 14.82 12.55
N GLY A 402 11.32 14.97 13.29
CA GLY A 402 12.62 15.35 12.73
C GLY A 402 13.19 14.31 11.77
N GLU A 403 13.19 13.03 12.15
CA GLU A 403 13.65 11.93 11.29
C GLU A 403 12.76 11.77 10.04
N GLN A 404 11.45 11.85 10.22
CA GLN A 404 10.47 11.80 9.14
C GLN A 404 10.74 12.93 8.15
N ALA A 405 11.03 14.14 8.64
CA ALA A 405 11.32 15.28 7.78
C ALA A 405 12.58 15.05 6.93
N ILE A 406 13.62 14.45 7.49
CA ILE A 406 14.84 14.08 6.76
C ILE A 406 14.53 13.07 5.66
N CYS A 407 13.77 12.02 5.99
CA CYS A 407 13.38 10.98 5.06
C CYS A 407 12.52 11.52 3.92
N LEU A 408 11.41 12.19 4.23
CA LEU A 408 10.48 12.72 3.23
C LEU A 408 11.11 13.82 2.36
N TYR A 409 11.98 14.67 2.92
CA TYR A 409 12.67 15.69 2.13
C TYR A 409 13.61 15.07 1.08
N ASN A 410 14.14 13.87 1.31
CA ASN A 410 15.05 13.19 0.39
C ASN A 410 14.35 12.22 -0.57
N ILE A 411 13.03 12.11 -0.47
CA ILE A 411 12.18 11.37 -1.39
C ILE A 411 11.56 12.33 -2.41
N GLU A 412 11.46 11.89 -3.66
CA GLU A 412 10.68 12.58 -4.68
C GLU A 412 9.95 11.58 -5.57
N ALA A 413 8.88 12.02 -6.23
CA ALA A 413 8.24 11.21 -7.25
C ALA A 413 9.19 10.97 -8.42
N THR A 414 9.20 9.75 -8.95
CA THR A 414 9.86 9.48 -10.23
C THR A 414 9.24 10.39 -11.30
N PRO A 415 10.02 11.01 -12.20
CA PRO A 415 9.46 11.88 -13.23
C PRO A 415 8.29 11.23 -13.97
N GLY A 416 7.18 11.96 -14.13
CA GLY A 416 5.95 11.45 -14.73
C GLY A 416 5.05 10.63 -13.80
N TYR A 417 5.31 10.65 -12.48
CA TYR A 417 4.52 9.96 -11.46
C TYR A 417 4.20 10.82 -10.22
N ASP A 418 4.26 12.16 -10.33
CA ASP A 418 3.90 13.08 -9.24
C ASP A 418 2.39 13.27 -9.05
N ASP A 419 1.57 12.50 -9.78
CA ASP A 419 0.11 12.59 -9.77
C ASP A 419 -0.57 11.71 -8.71
N LEU A 420 0.09 10.64 -8.25
CA LEU A 420 -0.50 9.66 -7.33
C LEU A 420 0.31 9.59 -6.04
N TRP A 421 -0.34 9.99 -4.95
CA TRP A 421 0.26 10.07 -3.63
C TRP A 421 -0.55 9.30 -2.60
N ASP A 422 0.16 8.74 -1.64
CA ASP A 422 -0.43 8.40 -0.36
C ASP A 422 -0.47 9.65 0.53
N ALA A 423 -1.66 10.18 0.73
CA ALA A 423 -1.86 11.37 1.56
C ALA A 423 -1.59 11.13 3.06
N SER A 424 -1.59 9.88 3.53
CA SER A 424 -1.31 9.56 4.93
C SER A 424 0.19 9.65 5.25
N THR A 425 1.02 9.00 4.44
CA THR A 425 2.49 8.97 4.59
C THR A 425 3.18 10.14 3.88
N ASN A 426 2.43 10.93 3.09
CA ASN A 426 2.97 11.96 2.20
C ASN A 426 4.06 11.41 1.27
N MET A 427 3.84 10.23 0.70
CA MET A 427 4.77 9.59 -0.24
C MET A 427 4.11 9.33 -1.61
N PRO A 428 4.82 9.54 -2.72
CA PRO A 428 4.37 9.08 -4.03
C PRO A 428 4.43 7.55 -4.10
N TYR A 429 3.48 6.90 -4.78
CA TYR A 429 3.51 5.43 -4.94
C TYR A 429 4.71 4.94 -5.75
N ASN A 430 5.15 5.74 -6.72
CA ASN A 430 6.38 5.52 -7.48
C ASN A 430 7.37 6.66 -7.19
N TRP A 431 8.31 6.37 -6.30
CA TRP A 431 9.26 7.35 -5.78
C TRP A 431 10.71 6.94 -6.05
N GLN A 432 11.62 7.90 -5.91
CA GLN A 432 13.07 7.72 -5.95
C GLN A 432 13.76 8.58 -4.88
N TRP A 433 14.97 8.20 -4.50
CA TRP A 433 15.83 9.05 -3.67
C TRP A 433 16.42 10.19 -4.51
N LYS A 434 16.40 11.42 -4.01
CA LYS A 434 16.93 12.60 -4.73
C LYS A 434 18.41 12.46 -5.12
N LEU A 435 19.21 11.81 -4.28
CA LEU A 435 20.64 11.57 -4.53
C LEU A 435 20.97 10.14 -5.02
N GLY A 436 19.95 9.36 -5.38
CA GLY A 436 20.12 8.04 -6.00
C GLY A 436 20.62 6.91 -5.07
N ASN A 437 21.06 7.20 -3.84
CA ASN A 437 21.46 6.20 -2.84
C ASN A 437 21.05 6.63 -1.41
N PHE A 438 20.56 5.69 -0.61
CA PHE A 438 20.06 5.88 0.76
C PHE A 438 21.18 5.80 1.84
N ALA A 439 22.39 5.38 1.47
CA ALA A 439 23.38 4.92 2.45
C ALA A 439 24.25 6.03 3.08
N SER A 440 24.39 7.21 2.47
CA SER A 440 25.28 8.26 2.99
C SER A 440 24.97 9.70 2.54
N ASP A 441 24.21 9.86 1.45
CA ASP A 441 24.09 11.15 0.78
C ASP A 441 22.71 11.74 1.07
N TRP A 442 22.64 12.55 2.12
CA TRP A 442 21.41 13.24 2.56
C TRP A 442 21.51 14.73 2.24
N LEU A 443 20.50 15.25 1.55
CA LEU A 443 20.35 16.70 1.42
C LEU A 443 19.90 17.28 2.76
N PRO A 444 20.51 18.41 3.19
CA PRO A 444 20.10 19.05 4.43
C PRO A 444 18.67 19.57 4.31
N VAL A 445 17.84 19.24 5.29
CA VAL A 445 16.47 19.74 5.39
C VAL A 445 16.50 21.24 5.67
N PRO A 446 15.85 22.08 4.86
CA PRO A 446 15.75 23.51 5.14
C PRO A 446 15.06 23.78 6.48
N SER A 447 15.49 24.82 7.20
CA SER A 447 14.88 25.20 8.48
C SER A 447 13.38 25.47 8.29
N GLY A 448 12.55 24.85 9.14
CA GLY A 448 11.08 24.99 9.11
C GLY A 448 10.39 24.23 7.97
N TRP A 449 11.11 23.39 7.22
CA TRP A 449 10.50 22.54 6.20
C TRP A 449 9.52 21.56 6.83
N LYS A 450 8.39 21.34 6.15
CA LYS A 450 7.40 20.31 6.45
C LYS A 450 6.94 19.68 5.13
N PRO A 451 6.56 18.39 5.13
CA PRO A 451 5.94 17.79 3.96
C PRO A 451 4.69 18.61 3.58
N SER A 452 4.57 18.93 2.29
CA SER A 452 3.38 19.62 1.78
C SER A 452 2.27 18.58 1.60
N PRO A 453 1.03 18.84 2.03
CA PRO A 453 -0.08 17.94 1.75
C PRO A 453 -0.27 17.78 0.24
N HIS A 454 -0.31 16.53 -0.24
CA HIS A 454 -0.59 16.21 -1.64
C HIS A 454 -1.98 15.55 -1.75
N PRO A 455 -2.81 15.95 -2.73
CA PRO A 455 -4.02 15.19 -3.02
C PRO A 455 -3.64 13.79 -3.51
N ALA A 456 -4.46 12.78 -3.17
CA ALA A 456 -4.20 11.40 -3.57
C ALA A 456 -4.21 11.17 -5.09
N ASP A 457 -4.83 12.08 -5.85
CA ASP A 457 -4.86 12.11 -7.31
C ASP A 457 -4.89 13.55 -7.82
N SER A 458 -3.79 14.03 -8.39
CA SER A 458 -3.73 15.35 -9.04
C SER A 458 -3.70 15.27 -10.57
N GLY A 459 -3.62 14.06 -11.14
CA GLY A 459 -3.46 13.87 -12.58
C GLY A 459 -4.71 14.31 -13.36
N VAL A 460 -4.52 14.99 -14.48
CA VAL A 460 -5.65 15.42 -15.32
C VAL A 460 -5.85 14.43 -16.45
N ARG A 461 -7.02 13.76 -16.50
CA ARG A 461 -7.34 12.80 -17.56
C ARG A 461 -7.77 13.55 -18.81
N VAL A 462 -7.18 13.22 -19.94
CA VAL A 462 -7.38 13.92 -21.20
C VAL A 462 -7.44 12.98 -22.39
N GLN A 463 -8.12 13.43 -23.43
CA GLN A 463 -7.97 12.95 -24.80
C GLN A 463 -7.35 14.07 -25.64
N ILE A 464 -6.62 13.72 -26.69
CA ILE A 464 -6.08 14.72 -27.63
C ILE A 464 -6.81 14.58 -28.96
N LEU A 465 -7.61 15.60 -29.30
CA LEU A 465 -8.43 15.67 -30.50
C LEU A 465 -7.90 16.76 -31.44
N ALA A 466 -7.99 16.56 -32.75
CA ALA A 466 -7.63 17.62 -33.69
C ALA A 466 -8.64 18.78 -33.57
N ALA A 467 -8.19 20.01 -33.30
CA ALA A 467 -9.09 21.15 -33.08
C ALA A 467 -9.96 21.44 -34.31
N ALA A 468 -9.36 21.37 -35.51
CA ALA A 468 -10.08 21.57 -36.77
C ALA A 468 -10.94 20.37 -37.19
N LYS A 469 -10.81 19.21 -36.52
CA LYS A 469 -11.49 17.95 -36.84
C LYS A 469 -11.85 17.25 -35.53
N THR A 470 -12.73 17.83 -34.71
CA THR A 470 -13.03 17.37 -33.35
C THR A 470 -13.52 15.93 -33.23
N THR A 471 -13.97 15.33 -34.34
CA THR A 471 -14.33 13.91 -34.44
C THR A 471 -13.13 12.97 -34.57
N LYS A 472 -11.92 13.50 -34.76
CA LYS A 472 -10.67 12.74 -34.87
C LYS A 472 -9.81 12.93 -33.63
N GLY A 473 -9.45 11.83 -33.00
CA GLY A 473 -8.52 11.76 -31.88
C GLY A 473 -7.21 11.09 -32.26
N ILE A 474 -6.17 11.36 -31.47
CA ILE A 474 -4.97 10.54 -31.54
C ILE A 474 -5.29 9.15 -30.98
N TYR A 475 -4.77 8.11 -31.62
CA TYR A 475 -4.97 6.72 -31.20
C TYR A 475 -3.74 5.88 -31.51
N VAL A 476 -3.68 4.70 -30.91
CA VAL A 476 -2.67 3.67 -31.19
C VAL A 476 -3.35 2.34 -31.53
N LYS A 477 -2.65 1.47 -32.27
CA LYS A 477 -3.16 0.13 -32.58
C LYS A 477 -3.23 -0.77 -31.35
N SER A 478 -2.28 -0.62 -30.44
CA SER A 478 -2.22 -1.32 -29.16
C SER A 478 -1.47 -0.47 -28.13
N LEU A 479 -1.72 -0.71 -26.85
CA LEU A 479 -0.98 -0.10 -25.74
C LEU A 479 0.33 -0.88 -25.54
N ALA A 480 1.34 -0.54 -26.33
CA ALA A 480 2.67 -1.13 -26.22
C ALA A 480 3.76 -0.10 -26.52
N ALA A 481 4.98 -0.34 -26.01
CA ALA A 481 6.13 0.49 -26.31
C ALA A 481 6.42 0.50 -27.82
N ASN A 482 6.87 1.66 -28.32
CA ASN A 482 7.14 1.98 -29.72
C ASN A 482 5.93 1.92 -30.67
N GLN A 483 4.70 1.88 -30.15
CA GLN A 483 3.51 2.00 -30.99
C GLN A 483 3.35 3.45 -31.48
N TYR A 484 3.32 3.62 -32.80
CA TYR A 484 3.13 4.92 -33.41
C TYR A 484 1.72 5.44 -33.22
N VAL A 485 1.64 6.72 -32.86
CA VAL A 485 0.40 7.47 -32.71
C VAL A 485 -0.07 7.94 -34.08
N LYS A 486 -1.37 7.82 -34.31
CA LYS A 486 -2.04 8.28 -35.53
C LYS A 486 -3.28 9.11 -35.18
N LEU A 487 -3.68 9.98 -36.10
CA LEU A 487 -4.95 10.70 -36.05
C LEU A 487 -6.01 9.89 -36.82
N GLY A 488 -7.16 9.64 -36.21
CA GLY A 488 -8.23 8.88 -36.86
C GLY A 488 -9.58 8.95 -36.14
N ASN A 489 -10.55 8.21 -36.66
CA ASN A 489 -11.89 8.09 -36.09
C ASN A 489 -12.00 6.95 -35.07
N ASN A 490 -10.88 6.32 -34.72
CA ASN A 490 -10.83 5.31 -33.67
C ASN A 490 -11.08 5.96 -32.30
N ALA A 491 -11.38 5.13 -31.29
CA ALA A 491 -11.44 5.57 -29.90
C ALA A 491 -10.14 6.31 -29.54
N PRO A 492 -10.22 7.58 -29.09
CA PRO A 492 -9.05 8.34 -28.72
C PRO A 492 -8.26 7.66 -27.61
N LEU A 493 -6.94 7.85 -27.61
CA LEU A 493 -6.07 7.41 -26.54
C LEU A 493 -6.36 8.24 -25.28
N GLU A 494 -6.66 7.55 -24.19
CA GLU A 494 -6.82 8.13 -22.85
C GLU A 494 -5.44 8.35 -22.21
N LEU A 495 -5.18 9.58 -21.79
CA LEU A 495 -3.92 10.01 -21.20
C LEU A 495 -4.15 10.69 -19.85
N ILE A 496 -3.10 10.77 -19.05
CA ILE A 496 -3.00 11.53 -17.82
C ILE A 496 -1.91 12.58 -18.04
N VAL A 497 -2.25 13.85 -17.83
CA VAL A 497 -1.29 14.94 -17.75
C VAL A 497 -0.74 14.97 -16.32
N VAL A 498 0.58 14.85 -16.20
CA VAL A 498 1.32 14.71 -14.93
C VAL A 498 2.40 15.79 -14.88
N GLY A 499 2.39 16.65 -13.85
CA GLY A 499 3.25 17.84 -13.74
C GLY A 499 2.62 19.15 -14.24
N ASN A 500 3.42 20.23 -14.28
CA ASN A 500 2.96 21.58 -14.61
C ASN A 500 3.04 21.87 -16.11
N TRP A 501 1.97 21.51 -16.84
CA TRP A 501 1.91 21.65 -18.29
C TRP A 501 2.04 23.07 -18.84
N LYS A 502 1.85 24.12 -18.00
CA LYS A 502 2.02 25.52 -18.39
C LYS A 502 3.44 26.05 -18.21
N ASP A 503 4.25 25.40 -17.38
CA ASP A 503 5.60 25.90 -17.06
C ASP A 503 6.58 25.46 -18.16
N PRO A 504 7.24 26.40 -18.88
CA PRO A 504 8.18 26.04 -19.94
C PRO A 504 9.48 25.39 -19.44
N ASN A 505 9.78 25.48 -18.15
CA ASN A 505 10.96 24.90 -17.50
C ASN A 505 10.69 23.52 -16.91
N GLN A 506 9.43 23.22 -16.55
CA GLN A 506 9.04 21.93 -15.97
C GLN A 506 8.20 21.07 -16.92
N GLY A 507 7.34 21.66 -17.74
CA GLY A 507 6.40 20.95 -18.60
C GLY A 507 5.55 19.91 -17.86
N ALA A 508 4.91 19.03 -18.63
CA ALA A 508 4.19 17.87 -18.14
C ALA A 508 4.47 16.63 -18.99
N TYR A 509 4.20 15.49 -18.41
CA TYR A 509 4.19 14.20 -19.06
C TYR A 509 2.76 13.81 -19.44
N LEU A 510 2.62 13.13 -20.58
CA LEU A 510 1.36 12.59 -21.08
C LEU A 510 1.43 11.05 -20.99
N ARG A 511 0.91 10.48 -19.91
CA ARG A 511 1.03 9.04 -19.57
C ARG A 511 -0.25 8.28 -19.93
N ALA A 512 -0.15 7.08 -20.49
CA ALA A 512 -1.32 6.24 -20.75
C ALA A 512 -1.99 5.78 -19.45
N THR A 513 -3.33 5.84 -19.38
CA THR A 513 -4.09 5.46 -18.18
C THR A 513 -3.94 3.97 -17.82
N ASN A 514 -4.10 3.08 -18.81
CA ASN A 514 -4.10 1.62 -18.60
C ASN A 514 -2.74 0.96 -18.89
N ALA A 515 -1.68 1.75 -19.01
CA ALA A 515 -0.32 1.27 -19.21
C ALA A 515 0.65 2.30 -18.60
N PRO A 516 0.83 2.31 -17.27
CA PRO A 516 1.44 3.43 -16.54
C PRO A 516 2.94 3.58 -16.82
N THR A 517 3.55 2.67 -17.57
CA THR A 517 4.94 2.80 -18.06
C THR A 517 5.04 3.53 -19.39
N LEU A 518 3.92 3.72 -20.11
CA LEU A 518 3.88 4.26 -21.46
C LEU A 518 3.56 5.76 -21.45
N PHE A 519 4.47 6.54 -22.03
CA PHE A 519 4.34 7.98 -22.20
C PHE A 519 4.29 8.36 -23.67
N LEU A 520 3.60 9.46 -23.99
CA LEU A 520 3.69 10.09 -25.29
C LEU A 520 5.13 10.58 -25.50
N SER A 521 5.76 10.15 -26.58
CA SER A 521 7.12 10.49 -26.94
C SER A 521 7.21 10.54 -28.47
N TYR A 522 8.42 10.64 -29.02
CA TYR A 522 8.64 10.65 -30.45
C TYR A 522 9.91 9.90 -30.82
N THR A 523 10.04 9.54 -32.09
CA THR A 523 11.27 8.94 -32.61
C THR A 523 12.33 10.02 -32.78
N ALA A 524 13.43 9.90 -32.03
CA ALA A 524 14.61 10.73 -32.22
C ALA A 524 15.17 10.59 -33.65
N GLY A 525 15.61 11.70 -34.26
CA GLY A 525 16.11 11.74 -35.63
C GLY A 525 15.23 12.57 -36.56
N SER A 526 15.22 12.24 -37.87
CA SER A 526 14.55 13.09 -38.88
C SER A 526 13.03 12.94 -38.95
N SER A 527 12.45 11.83 -38.48
CA SER A 527 11.00 11.60 -38.64
C SER A 527 10.17 12.31 -37.58
N GLY A 528 10.67 12.44 -36.34
CA GLY A 528 9.93 13.00 -35.21
C GLY A 528 8.58 12.33 -34.95
N GLN A 529 8.34 11.13 -35.48
CA GLN A 529 7.03 10.51 -35.44
C GLN A 529 6.66 10.18 -33.99
N VAL A 530 5.46 10.58 -33.57
CA VAL A 530 4.96 10.39 -32.21
C VAL A 530 4.66 8.93 -31.95
N LYS A 531 5.03 8.45 -30.76
CA LYS A 531 4.88 7.07 -30.32
C LYS A 531 4.59 6.99 -28.83
N LEU A 532 4.15 5.82 -28.37
CA LEU A 532 4.22 5.46 -26.96
C LEU A 532 5.61 4.94 -26.63
N TRP A 533 6.21 5.40 -25.54
CA TRP A 533 7.54 5.02 -25.09
C TRP A 533 7.53 4.55 -23.64
N ASN A 534 8.35 3.56 -23.32
CA ASN A 534 8.53 3.09 -21.96
C ASN A 534 9.54 3.98 -21.23
N GLY A 535 9.03 4.89 -20.38
CA GLY A 535 9.82 5.86 -19.63
C GLY A 535 9.67 7.30 -20.10
N THR A 536 10.36 8.21 -19.41
CA THR A 536 10.14 9.66 -19.49
C THR A 536 11.17 10.43 -20.30
N THR A 537 12.21 9.77 -20.80
CA THR A 537 13.23 10.40 -21.66
C THR A 537 12.59 11.05 -22.88
N ASP A 538 12.84 12.36 -23.05
CA ASP A 538 12.28 13.21 -24.11
C ASP A 538 10.75 13.23 -24.22
N SER A 539 10.03 12.78 -23.18
CA SER A 539 8.56 12.64 -23.15
C SER A 539 7.84 13.80 -22.46
N GLN A 540 8.51 14.94 -22.30
CA GLN A 540 7.99 16.11 -21.58
C GLN A 540 7.54 17.19 -22.56
N TYR A 541 6.41 17.81 -22.27
CA TYR A 541 5.76 18.78 -23.14
C TYR A 541 5.25 20.00 -22.39
N VAL A 542 5.24 21.15 -23.05
CA VAL A 542 4.50 22.34 -22.65
C VAL A 542 3.21 22.37 -23.47
N ILE A 543 2.10 22.63 -22.82
CA ILE A 543 0.81 22.83 -23.48
C ILE A 543 0.47 24.31 -23.36
N GLU A 544 0.35 25.00 -24.50
CA GLU A 544 0.08 26.44 -24.53
C GLU A 544 -1.17 26.76 -25.35
N ASP A 545 -1.70 27.97 -25.18
CA ASP A 545 -2.86 28.41 -25.96
C ASP A 545 -2.48 28.64 -27.43
N ALA A 546 -3.41 28.27 -28.31
CA ALA A 546 -3.31 28.45 -29.76
C ALA A 546 -4.63 29.04 -30.32
N PRO A 547 -4.65 29.58 -31.54
CA PRO A 547 -5.80 30.32 -32.08
C PRO A 547 -7.16 29.61 -31.97
N SER A 548 -7.23 28.29 -32.17
CA SER A 548 -8.45 27.49 -32.02
C SER A 548 -8.32 26.28 -31.08
N GLY A 549 -7.45 26.37 -30.07
CA GLY A 549 -7.30 25.30 -29.07
C GLY A 549 -6.01 25.42 -28.29
N LYS A 550 -5.27 24.31 -28.18
CA LYS A 550 -3.96 24.24 -27.55
C LYS A 550 -2.90 23.81 -28.57
N ALA A 551 -1.65 24.19 -28.34
CA ALA A 551 -0.49 23.63 -29.02
C ALA A 551 0.35 22.83 -28.00
N ILE A 552 0.90 21.71 -28.44
CA ILE A 552 1.70 20.82 -27.59
C ILE A 552 3.14 20.91 -28.10
N GLN A 553 4.04 21.50 -27.31
CA GLN A 553 5.45 21.68 -27.66
C GLN A 553 6.31 20.73 -26.84
N ASN A 554 7.18 19.95 -27.47
CA ASN A 554 8.15 19.15 -26.71
C ASN A 554 9.22 20.03 -26.05
N THR A 555 9.61 19.73 -24.81
CA THR A 555 10.59 20.53 -24.07
C THR A 555 12.03 20.33 -24.54
N HIS A 556 12.36 19.21 -25.19
CA HIS A 556 13.72 18.90 -25.66
C HIS A 556 14.02 19.55 -27.02
N TRP A 557 13.25 19.25 -28.07
CA TRP A 557 13.41 19.84 -29.41
C TRP A 557 12.81 21.23 -29.58
N LYS A 558 11.97 21.68 -28.63
CA LYS A 558 11.21 22.94 -28.73
C LYS A 558 10.35 23.01 -30.00
N GLN A 559 9.84 21.88 -30.44
CA GLN A 559 9.02 21.72 -31.66
C GLN A 559 7.59 21.31 -31.30
N TYR A 560 6.64 21.72 -32.13
CA TYR A 560 5.21 21.44 -31.90
C TYR A 560 4.80 20.10 -32.48
N MET A 561 3.92 19.42 -31.75
CA MET A 561 3.21 18.26 -32.23
C MET A 561 2.17 18.65 -33.28
N TRP A 562 2.21 17.99 -34.44
CA TRP A 562 1.30 18.24 -35.56
C TRP A 562 0.96 16.93 -36.29
N TYR A 563 -0.09 16.95 -37.11
CA TYR A 563 -0.47 15.81 -37.94
C TYR A 563 -0.34 16.10 -39.44
N ALA A 564 0.13 15.11 -40.20
CA ALA A 564 0.17 15.14 -41.65
C ALA A 564 -1.17 14.69 -42.27
N ASP A 565 -1.33 14.89 -43.58
CA ASP A 565 -2.57 14.56 -44.30
C ASP A 565 -2.90 13.07 -44.30
N ASP A 566 -1.87 12.21 -44.22
CA ASP A 566 -2.03 10.75 -44.09
C ASP A 566 -2.39 10.29 -42.66
N GLY A 567 -2.54 11.26 -41.73
CA GLY A 567 -2.91 11.03 -40.34
C GLY A 567 -1.74 10.61 -39.44
N THR A 568 -0.50 10.60 -39.92
CA THR A 568 0.68 10.43 -39.06
C THR A 568 0.89 11.66 -38.18
N VAL A 569 1.33 11.45 -36.94
CA VAL A 569 1.55 12.53 -35.95
C VAL A 569 3.04 12.66 -35.68
N HIS A 570 3.53 13.90 -35.64
CA HIS A 570 4.95 14.24 -35.60
C HIS A 570 5.24 15.36 -34.61
N VAL A 571 6.46 15.38 -34.08
CA VAL A 571 7.12 16.51 -33.42
C VAL A 571 8.31 16.87 -34.29
N THR A 572 8.15 17.86 -35.16
CA THR A 572 9.22 18.34 -36.05
C THR A 572 9.14 19.86 -36.21
N LYS A 573 10.13 20.45 -36.88
CA LYS A 573 10.15 21.88 -37.25
C LYS A 573 8.96 22.33 -38.11
N ASP A 574 8.22 21.40 -38.73
CA ASP A 574 7.07 21.72 -39.57
C ASP A 574 5.80 22.00 -38.75
N GLY A 575 5.80 21.60 -37.48
CA GLY A 575 4.77 21.91 -36.51
C GLY A 575 4.81 23.38 -36.12
N ASP A 576 3.67 24.06 -36.26
CA ASP A 576 3.53 25.50 -36.03
C ASP A 576 2.16 25.74 -35.37
N LYS A 577 2.17 26.30 -34.16
CA LYS A 577 0.96 26.55 -33.37
C LYS A 577 -0.09 27.42 -34.07
N SER A 578 0.30 28.21 -35.07
CA SER A 578 -0.64 29.00 -35.88
C SER A 578 -1.39 28.18 -36.92
N LYS A 579 -0.90 26.97 -37.26
CA LYS A 579 -1.51 26.10 -38.27
C LYS A 579 -2.55 25.17 -37.65
N PRO A 580 -3.70 24.94 -38.32
CA PRO A 580 -4.72 24.02 -37.84
C PRO A 580 -4.22 22.59 -37.56
N SER A 581 -3.19 22.12 -38.27
CA SER A 581 -2.62 20.78 -38.09
C SER A 581 -1.80 20.59 -36.81
N ALA A 582 -1.46 21.67 -36.11
CA ALA A 582 -0.77 21.63 -34.82
C ALA A 582 -1.64 22.13 -33.65
N GLN A 583 -2.94 22.32 -33.90
CA GLN A 583 -3.90 22.80 -32.92
C GLN A 583 -4.79 21.64 -32.46
N TRP A 584 -4.89 21.50 -31.14
CA TRP A 584 -5.50 20.37 -30.47
C TRP A 584 -6.60 20.84 -29.52
N SER A 585 -7.72 20.13 -29.52
CA SER A 585 -8.69 20.20 -28.42
C SER A 585 -8.30 19.13 -27.40
N ILE A 586 -8.11 19.54 -26.15
CA ILE A 586 -7.67 18.65 -25.06
C ILE A 586 -8.71 18.74 -23.93
N PRO A 587 -9.86 18.04 -24.04
CA PRO A 587 -10.86 18.03 -23.00
C PRO A 587 -10.26 17.58 -21.66
N GLY A 588 -10.58 18.30 -20.59
CA GLY A 588 -10.03 18.08 -19.25
C GLY A 588 -9.04 19.16 -18.82
N LEU A 589 -8.38 19.85 -19.75
CA LEU A 589 -7.54 21.02 -19.43
C LEU A 589 -8.33 22.34 -19.56
N PRO A 590 -8.12 23.32 -18.65
CA PRO A 590 -8.75 24.63 -18.70
C PRO A 590 -8.24 25.54 -19.82
#